data_AF-A0AAW1Q0T4-F1
#
_entry.id   AF-A0AAW1Q0T4-F1
#
_cell.length_a   1.000
_cell.length_b   1.000
_cell.length_c   1.000
_cell.angle_alpha   90.00
_cell.angle_beta   90.00
_cell.angle_gamma   90.00
#
_symmetry.space_group_name_H-M   'P 1'
#
loop_
_entity.id
_entity.type
_entity.pdbx_description
1 polymer ?
#
loop_
_entity_poly.entity_id
_entity_poly.type
_entity_poly.pdbx_seq_one_letter_code
_entity_poly.pdbx_strand_id
1 'polypeptide(L)'
;MPEIDGSDGGGRNRLNKIDYSSKFVDEASEVDEARHWYQKDICIKEKFPAWAPDLMRMMLQRYQHGFVPPVPKSVQTSTSSYLDANDEYAVFKKLFLEAGAESDNVTANDVLAKWREYEVAKDLCKPPSKPKVIEGLTVVLRTELVKTQMIAGVRRRSAWWGWRLREEPLEEEDDAEEDE
;
A
#
# COMPACT_ATOMS: atom_id res chain seq x y z
N MET A 1 -3.85 10.31 6.50
CA MET A 1 -4.82 9.90 5.44
C MET A 1 -5.93 9.11 6.11
N PRO A 2 -7.14 9.03 5.53
CA PRO A 2 -8.17 8.10 6.00
C PRO A 2 -7.62 6.66 5.95
N GLU A 3 -8.14 5.76 6.78
CA GLU A 3 -7.84 4.33 6.70
C GLU A 3 -8.69 3.72 5.57
N ILE A 4 -8.03 3.14 4.58
CA ILE A 4 -8.68 2.52 3.42
C ILE A 4 -8.17 1.09 3.34
N ASP A 5 -9.10 0.14 3.19
CA ASP A 5 -8.77 -1.27 3.03
C ASP A 5 -7.87 -1.47 1.80
N GLY A 6 -6.60 -1.80 2.04
CA GLY A 6 -5.62 -2.06 1.00
C GLY A 6 -5.92 -3.35 0.23
N SER A 7 -6.69 -4.28 0.80
CA SER A 7 -6.98 -5.58 0.19
C SER A 7 -8.04 -5.53 -0.93
N ASP A 8 -8.82 -4.44 -1.01
CA ASP A 8 -9.81 -4.25 -2.07
C ASP A 8 -9.14 -3.87 -3.40
N GLY A 9 -9.06 -4.84 -4.31
CA GLY A 9 -8.54 -4.64 -5.67
C GLY A 9 -9.28 -3.55 -6.48
N GLY A 10 -10.53 -3.24 -6.14
CA GLY A 10 -11.28 -2.12 -6.73
C GLY A 10 -10.73 -0.76 -6.28
N GLY A 11 -10.48 -0.61 -4.98
CA GLY A 11 -9.89 0.58 -4.38
C GLY A 11 -8.45 0.85 -4.85
N ARG A 12 -7.63 -0.20 -4.92
CA ARG A 12 -6.20 -0.08 -5.33
C ARG A 12 -6.01 0.58 -6.70
N ASN A 13 -6.92 0.34 -7.64
CA ASN A 13 -6.83 0.88 -9.00
C ASN A 13 -7.32 2.33 -9.15
N ARG A 14 -7.91 2.92 -8.11
CA ARG A 14 -8.58 4.24 -8.17
C ARG A 14 -7.93 5.27 -7.27
N LEU A 15 -7.05 4.84 -6.38
CA LEU A 15 -6.42 5.70 -5.39
C LEU A 15 -5.04 6.16 -5.87
N ASN A 16 -4.75 7.45 -5.70
CA ASN A 16 -3.42 8.02 -5.90
C ASN A 16 -3.06 8.85 -4.68
N LYS A 17 -2.00 8.46 -3.97
CA LYS A 17 -1.42 9.25 -2.88
C LYS A 17 -0.39 10.22 -3.43
N ILE A 18 -0.59 11.50 -3.13
CA ILE A 18 0.30 12.59 -3.54
C ILE A 18 0.87 13.20 -2.26
N ASP A 19 2.17 13.02 -2.06
CA ASP A 19 2.88 13.68 -0.97
C ASP A 19 3.27 15.09 -1.43
N TYR A 20 2.81 16.09 -0.68
CA TYR A 20 3.18 17.48 -0.93
C TYR A 20 4.50 17.77 -0.22
N SER A 21 5.53 18.15 -0.98
CA SER A 21 6.82 18.59 -0.42
C SER A 21 6.79 20.02 0.10
N SER A 22 5.83 20.83 -0.36
CA SER A 22 5.72 22.24 0.02
C SER A 22 4.93 22.43 1.31
N LYS A 23 5.46 23.26 2.21
CA LYS A 23 4.76 23.73 3.41
C LYS A 23 4.41 25.20 3.23
N PHE A 24 3.19 25.59 3.63
CA PHE A 24 2.79 26.99 3.61
C PHE A 24 2.77 27.55 5.04
N VAL A 25 3.55 28.60 5.28
CA VAL A 25 3.74 29.25 6.60
C VAL A 25 3.02 30.59 6.67
N ASP A 26 2.62 31.00 7.88
CA ASP A 26 1.90 32.27 8.10
C ASP A 26 2.87 33.47 8.14
N GLU A 27 4.02 33.31 8.78
CA GLU A 27 5.01 34.37 8.97
C GLU A 27 6.07 34.38 7.87
N ALA A 28 6.44 35.57 7.40
CA ALA A 28 7.48 35.74 6.37
C ALA A 28 8.88 35.34 6.86
N SER A 29 9.12 35.39 8.18
CA SER A 29 10.34 34.95 8.84
C SER A 29 10.58 33.45 8.75
N GLU A 30 9.53 32.66 8.56
CA GLU A 30 9.60 31.20 8.42
C GLU A 30 9.78 30.74 6.97
N VAL A 31 9.87 31.66 6.01
CA VAL A 31 10.06 31.31 4.59
C VAL A 31 11.46 30.75 4.38
N ASP A 32 11.52 29.55 3.80
CA ASP A 32 12.76 28.86 3.46
C ASP A 32 12.57 28.13 2.14
N GLU A 33 13.07 28.72 1.05
CA GLU A 33 12.94 28.14 -0.28
C GLU A 33 13.70 26.82 -0.43
N ALA A 34 14.81 26.62 0.30
CA ALA A 34 15.57 25.37 0.26
C ALA A 34 14.78 24.21 0.89
N ARG A 35 13.91 24.50 1.86
CA ARG A 35 12.98 23.54 2.47
C ARG A 35 11.59 23.52 1.84
N HIS A 36 11.37 24.25 0.75
CA HIS A 36 10.06 24.43 0.12
C HIS A 36 8.99 25.02 1.06
N TRP A 37 9.38 25.95 1.93
CA TRP A 37 8.48 26.65 2.84
C TRP A 37 8.13 28.01 2.24
N TYR A 38 6.86 28.18 1.86
CA TYR A 38 6.37 29.36 1.17
C TYR A 38 5.39 30.12 2.05
N GLN A 39 5.38 31.44 1.93
CA GLN A 39 4.40 32.25 2.64
C GLN A 39 2.98 31.99 2.11
N LYS A 40 2.00 31.86 3.01
CA LYS A 40 0.59 31.77 2.64
C LYS A 40 0.11 33.07 2.01
N ASP A 41 -0.52 32.95 0.84
CA ASP A 41 -1.28 34.04 0.23
C ASP A 41 -2.70 34.07 0.80
N ILE A 42 -2.94 35.00 1.72
CA ILE A 42 -4.21 35.15 2.44
C ILE A 42 -5.35 35.54 1.46
N CYS A 43 -5.01 36.20 0.35
CA CYS A 43 -5.94 36.69 -0.66
C CYS A 43 -6.10 35.73 -1.84
N ILE A 44 -5.54 34.51 -1.79
CA ILE A 44 -5.58 33.56 -2.92
C ILE A 44 -7.00 33.22 -3.38
N LYS A 45 -7.97 33.20 -2.45
CA LYS A 45 -9.37 32.90 -2.74
C LYS A 45 -10.01 33.93 -3.68
N GLU A 46 -9.60 35.19 -3.59
CA GLU A 46 -10.08 36.29 -4.44
C GLU A 46 -9.45 36.24 -5.84
N LYS A 47 -8.28 35.62 -5.97
CA LYS A 47 -7.55 35.48 -7.23
C LYS A 47 -8.06 34.33 -8.09
N PHE A 48 -8.56 33.25 -7.49
CA PHE A 48 -9.06 32.09 -8.23
C PHE A 48 -10.11 32.40 -9.31
N PRO A 49 -11.14 33.25 -9.06
CA PRO A 49 -12.10 33.61 -10.10
C PRO A 49 -11.45 34.30 -11.30
N ALA A 50 -10.47 35.16 -11.07
CA ALA A 50 -9.74 35.85 -12.12
C ALA A 50 -8.81 34.90 -12.91
N TRP A 51 -8.23 33.89 -12.25
CA TRP A 51 -7.34 32.91 -12.88
C TRP A 51 -8.07 31.76 -13.57
N ALA A 52 -9.33 31.49 -13.20
CA ALA A 52 -10.09 30.37 -13.74
C ALA A 52 -10.19 30.36 -15.28
N PRO A 53 -10.45 31.50 -15.98
CA PRO A 53 -10.47 31.52 -17.44
C PRO A 53 -9.12 31.16 -18.07
N ASP A 54 -8.01 31.64 -17.49
CA ASP A 54 -6.67 31.35 -17.98
C ASP A 54 -6.29 29.88 -17.74
N LEU A 55 -6.60 29.34 -16.56
CA LEU A 55 -6.42 27.93 -16.26
C LEU A 55 -7.22 27.05 -17.22
N MET A 56 -8.48 27.42 -17.50
CA MET A 56 -9.34 26.70 -18.44
C MET A 56 -8.75 26.73 -19.86
N ARG A 57 -8.27 27.89 -20.31
CA ARG A 57 -7.59 28.04 -21.60
C ARG A 57 -6.36 27.14 -21.68
N MET A 58 -5.53 27.09 -20.63
CA MET A 58 -4.36 26.20 -20.56
C MET A 58 -4.76 24.72 -20.63
N MET A 59 -5.80 24.32 -19.91
CA MET A 59 -6.31 22.95 -19.93
C MET A 59 -6.83 22.55 -21.32
N LEU A 60 -7.60 23.43 -21.99
CA LEU A 60 -8.12 23.18 -23.33
C LEU A 60 -7.00 23.07 -24.38
N GLN A 61 -5.96 23.91 -24.30
CA GLN A 61 -4.81 23.83 -25.20
C GLN A 61 -4.02 22.53 -25.08
N ARG A 62 -4.01 21.92 -23.88
CA ARG A 62 -3.33 20.64 -23.63
C ARG A 62 -4.26 19.44 -23.66
N TYR A 63 -5.55 19.65 -23.89
CA TYR A 63 -6.53 18.56 -23.91
C TYR A 63 -6.27 17.66 -25.11
N GLN A 64 -6.14 16.36 -24.82
CA GLN A 64 -6.01 15.31 -25.82
C GLN A 64 -7.03 14.23 -25.51
N HIS A 65 -7.97 14.02 -26.42
CA HIS A 65 -9.00 13.01 -26.22
C HIS A 65 -8.38 11.61 -26.15
N GLY A 66 -8.74 10.84 -25.13
CA GLY A 66 -8.19 9.50 -24.90
C GLY A 66 -6.75 9.47 -24.37
N PHE A 67 -6.14 10.63 -24.08
CA PHE A 67 -4.83 10.65 -23.43
C PHE A 67 -4.95 10.23 -21.97
N VAL A 68 -4.18 9.20 -21.60
CA VAL A 68 -4.02 8.76 -20.21
C VAL A 68 -2.64 9.21 -19.76
N PRO A 69 -2.53 10.26 -18.92
CA PRO A 69 -1.23 10.71 -18.45
C PRO A 69 -0.55 9.59 -17.65
N PRO A 70 0.74 9.32 -17.88
CA PRO A 70 1.46 8.36 -17.06
C PRO A 70 1.51 8.87 -15.63
N VAL A 71 1.17 8.01 -14.67
CA VAL A 71 1.27 8.35 -13.24
C VAL A 71 2.75 8.49 -12.88
N PRO A 72 3.20 9.60 -12.26
CA PRO A 72 4.58 9.76 -11.84
C PRO A 72 5.04 8.66 -10.88
N LYS A 73 6.31 8.27 -10.97
CA LYS A 73 6.87 7.21 -10.10
C LYS A 73 6.71 7.52 -8.62
N SER A 74 6.92 8.77 -8.20
CA SER A 74 6.73 9.20 -6.80
C SER A 74 5.31 8.92 -6.30
N VAL A 75 4.31 9.22 -7.10
CA VAL A 75 2.89 8.93 -6.80
C VAL A 75 2.65 7.43 -6.76
N GLN A 76 3.18 6.66 -7.72
CA GLN A 76 3.04 5.20 -7.73
C GLN A 76 3.65 4.57 -6.47
N THR A 77 4.88 4.95 -6.10
CA THR A 77 5.58 4.42 -4.92
C THR A 77 4.86 4.80 -3.64
N SER A 78 4.46 6.06 -3.48
CA SER A 78 3.71 6.52 -2.31
C SER A 78 2.36 5.82 -2.19
N THR A 79 1.67 5.62 -3.31
CA THR A 79 0.40 4.91 -3.38
C THR A 79 0.56 3.45 -3.02
N SER A 80 1.54 2.74 -3.59
CA SER A 80 1.82 1.33 -3.25
C SER A 80 2.16 1.21 -1.78
N SER A 81 3.10 2.01 -1.27
CA SER A 81 3.51 2.00 0.14
C SER A 81 2.33 2.22 1.08
N TYR A 82 1.44 3.16 0.78
CA TYR A 82 0.24 3.38 1.56
C TYR A 82 -0.74 2.20 1.47
N LEU A 83 -0.98 1.64 0.29
CA LEU A 83 -1.89 0.49 0.14
C LEU A 83 -1.34 -0.76 0.81
N ASP A 84 -0.03 -1.01 0.70
CA ASP A 84 0.65 -2.16 1.30
C ASP A 84 0.65 -2.06 2.83
N ALA A 85 0.84 -0.85 3.38
CA ALA A 85 0.74 -0.61 4.82
C ALA A 85 -0.70 -0.81 5.36
N ASN A 86 -1.72 -0.64 4.52
CA ASN A 86 -3.12 -0.85 4.87
C ASN A 86 -3.67 -2.22 4.40
N ASP A 87 -2.83 -3.10 3.85
CA ASP A 87 -3.20 -4.45 3.46
C ASP A 87 -2.81 -5.42 4.58
N GLU A 88 -3.79 -5.72 5.44
CA GLU A 88 -3.58 -6.59 6.61
C GLU A 88 -3.04 -7.98 6.24
N TYR A 89 -3.41 -8.50 5.06
CA TYR A 89 -2.94 -9.80 4.59
C TYR A 89 -1.48 -9.73 4.13
N ALA A 90 -1.08 -8.64 3.47
CA ALA A 90 0.30 -8.41 3.09
C ALA A 90 1.21 -8.20 4.32
N VAL A 91 0.73 -7.43 5.31
CA VAL A 91 1.42 -7.24 6.59
C VAL A 91 1.58 -8.56 7.33
N PHE A 92 0.50 -9.33 7.48
CA PHE A 92 0.55 -10.64 8.12
C PHE A 92 1.56 -11.56 7.44
N LYS A 93 1.53 -11.64 6.11
CA LYS A 93 2.48 -12.45 5.36
C LYS A 93 3.92 -12.03 5.68
N LYS A 94 4.25 -10.74 5.63
CA LYS A 94 5.62 -10.25 5.91
C LYS A 94 6.11 -10.66 7.30
N LEU A 95 5.21 -10.69 8.28
CA LEU A 95 5.55 -11.00 9.67
C LEU A 95 5.66 -12.50 9.95
N PHE A 96 4.78 -13.32 9.37
CA PHE A 96 4.60 -14.71 9.79
C PHE A 96 4.89 -15.76 8.72
N LEU A 97 5.07 -15.36 7.46
CA LEU A 97 5.30 -16.27 6.33
C LEU A 97 6.59 -15.94 5.61
N GLU A 98 7.35 -16.97 5.28
CA GLU A 98 8.55 -16.85 4.44
C GLU A 98 8.58 -17.91 3.35
N ALA A 99 9.30 -17.60 2.27
CA ALA A 99 9.50 -18.52 1.17
C ALA A 99 10.37 -19.70 1.65
N GLY A 100 9.80 -20.90 1.57
CA GLY A 100 10.45 -22.17 1.92
C GLY A 100 10.88 -22.97 0.69
N ALA A 101 11.32 -24.21 0.93
CA ALA A 101 11.64 -25.18 -0.11
C ALA A 101 10.39 -25.60 -0.91
N GLU A 102 10.57 -26.24 -2.07
CA GLU A 102 9.42 -26.66 -2.89
C GLU A 102 8.49 -27.68 -2.23
N SER A 103 9.02 -28.45 -1.28
CA SER A 103 8.27 -29.39 -0.46
C SER A 103 7.52 -28.73 0.70
N ASP A 104 7.87 -27.49 1.04
CA ASP A 104 7.26 -26.81 2.18
C ASP A 104 5.83 -26.41 1.83
N ASN A 105 4.94 -26.60 2.79
CA ASN A 105 3.53 -26.32 2.61
C ASN A 105 2.95 -25.86 3.93
N VAL A 106 2.36 -24.66 3.94
CA VAL A 106 1.60 -24.20 5.09
C VAL A 106 0.16 -24.64 4.94
N THR A 107 -0.37 -25.33 5.95
CA THR A 107 -1.79 -25.68 5.91
C THR A 107 -2.65 -24.48 6.28
N ALA A 108 -3.87 -24.42 5.73
CA ALA A 108 -4.81 -23.36 6.07
C ALA A 108 -5.11 -23.32 7.59
N ASN A 109 -5.02 -24.46 8.29
CA ASN A 109 -5.25 -24.50 9.74
C ASN A 109 -4.11 -23.84 10.51
N ASP A 110 -2.85 -24.06 10.11
CA ASP A 110 -1.68 -23.46 10.76
C ASP A 110 -1.69 -21.94 10.60
N VAL A 111 -2.03 -21.47 9.39
CA VAL A 111 -2.19 -20.04 9.10
C VAL A 111 -3.34 -19.43 9.89
N LEU A 112 -4.49 -20.10 9.97
CA LEU A 112 -5.62 -19.59 10.76
C LEU A 112 -5.29 -19.55 12.26
N ALA A 113 -4.44 -20.45 12.76
CA ALA A 113 -3.97 -20.39 14.14
C ALA A 113 -3.08 -19.15 14.35
N LYS A 114 -2.11 -18.91 13.48
CA LYS A 114 -1.25 -17.71 13.54
C LYS A 114 -2.01 -16.41 13.29
N TRP A 115 -3.00 -16.41 12.40
CA TRP A 115 -3.86 -15.26 12.15
C TRP A 115 -4.61 -14.84 13.41
N ARG A 116 -5.09 -15.79 14.23
CA ARG A 116 -5.73 -15.47 15.51
C ARG A 116 -4.77 -14.85 16.51
N GLU A 117 -3.53 -15.30 16.57
CA GLU A 117 -2.50 -14.67 17.40
C GLU A 117 -2.28 -13.22 16.96
N TYR A 118 -2.23 -12.98 15.65
CA TYR A 118 -2.12 -11.64 15.07
C TYR A 118 -3.34 -10.75 15.36
N GLU A 119 -4.56 -11.29 15.25
CA GLU A 119 -5.80 -10.56 15.57
C GLU A 119 -5.84 -10.08 17.03
N VAL A 120 -5.40 -10.93 17.95
CA VAL A 120 -5.32 -10.59 19.38
C VAL A 120 -4.25 -9.52 19.62
N ALA A 121 -3.10 -9.62 18.97
CA ALA A 121 -2.02 -8.64 19.11
C ALA A 121 -2.38 -7.25 18.54
N LYS A 122 -3.19 -7.20 17.48
CA LYS A 122 -3.64 -5.97 16.82
C LYS A 122 -4.91 -5.35 17.40
N ASP A 123 -5.55 -6.02 18.36
CA ASP A 123 -6.85 -5.62 18.95
C ASP A 123 -7.91 -5.30 17.89
N LEU A 124 -8.05 -6.19 16.90
CA LEU A 124 -9.01 -5.99 15.81
C LEU A 124 -10.45 -6.10 16.34
N CYS A 125 -11.15 -4.97 16.37
CA CYS A 125 -12.52 -4.87 16.89
C CYS A 125 -13.56 -5.71 16.08
N LYS A 126 -13.26 -6.04 14.82
CA LYS A 126 -14.09 -6.89 13.95
C LYS A 126 -13.23 -7.83 13.09
N PRO A 127 -12.83 -8.99 13.62
CA PRO A 127 -11.99 -9.92 12.88
C PRO A 127 -12.72 -10.45 11.62
N PRO A 128 -12.02 -10.58 10.49
CA PRO A 128 -12.57 -11.17 9.28
C PRO A 128 -12.97 -12.64 9.49
N SER A 129 -13.93 -13.12 8.69
CA SER A 129 -14.32 -14.53 8.75
C SER A 129 -13.20 -15.43 8.21
N LYS A 130 -13.10 -16.67 8.71
CA LYS A 130 -12.08 -17.64 8.24
C LYS A 130 -12.00 -17.75 6.71
N PRO A 131 -13.13 -17.81 5.96
CA PRO A 131 -13.07 -17.85 4.50
C PRO A 131 -12.43 -16.60 3.89
N LYS A 132 -12.71 -15.40 4.43
CA LYS A 132 -12.11 -14.15 3.97
C LYS A 132 -10.60 -14.12 4.22
N VAL A 133 -10.15 -14.62 5.37
CA VAL A 133 -8.71 -14.73 5.67
C VAL A 133 -8.00 -15.63 4.68
N ILE A 134 -8.56 -16.82 4.42
CA ILE A 134 -8.00 -17.77 3.46
C ILE A 134 -7.98 -17.16 2.05
N GLU A 135 -9.06 -16.49 1.64
CA GLU A 135 -9.16 -15.85 0.33
C GLU A 135 -8.12 -14.71 0.18
N GLY A 136 -8.08 -13.78 1.12
CA GLY A 136 -7.13 -12.66 1.13
C GLY A 136 -5.67 -13.14 1.08
N LEU A 137 -5.30 -14.08 1.95
CA LEU A 137 -3.94 -14.65 1.94
C LEU A 137 -3.64 -15.44 0.66
N THR A 138 -4.62 -16.17 0.11
CA THR A 138 -4.43 -16.88 -1.17
C THR A 138 -4.11 -15.90 -2.30
N VAL A 139 -4.76 -14.72 -2.31
CA VAL A 139 -4.47 -13.67 -3.31
C VAL A 139 -3.03 -13.17 -3.15
N VAL A 140 -2.62 -12.81 -1.94
CA VAL A 140 -1.28 -12.28 -1.65
C VAL A 140 -0.16 -13.31 -1.89
N LEU A 141 -0.41 -14.60 -1.64
CA LEU A 141 0.60 -15.65 -1.88
C LEU A 141 0.69 -16.01 -3.37
N ARG A 142 -0.44 -15.97 -4.10
CA ARG A 142 -0.49 -16.30 -5.53
C ARG A 142 0.22 -15.26 -6.40
N THR A 143 0.32 -14.01 -5.98
CA THR A 143 1.05 -12.98 -6.74
C THR A 143 2.54 -13.27 -6.83
N GLU A 144 3.11 -14.07 -5.91
CA GLU A 144 4.55 -14.31 -5.84
C GLU A 144 4.97 -15.76 -6.13
N LEU A 145 4.23 -16.74 -5.62
CA LEU A 145 4.58 -18.16 -5.77
C LEU A 145 3.36 -18.95 -6.22
N VAL A 146 3.36 -19.36 -7.50
CA VAL A 146 2.34 -20.26 -8.04
C VAL A 146 2.99 -21.54 -8.50
N LYS A 147 2.98 -22.55 -7.63
CA LYS A 147 3.39 -23.91 -8.00
C LYS A 147 2.18 -24.71 -8.47
N THR A 148 2.37 -25.46 -9.55
CA THR A 148 1.33 -26.32 -10.14
C THR A 148 1.62 -27.76 -9.74
N GLN A 149 0.68 -28.42 -9.07
CA GLN A 149 0.83 -29.81 -8.64
C GLN A 149 -0.28 -30.68 -9.21
N MET A 150 -0.01 -31.97 -9.41
CA MET A 150 -1.02 -32.97 -9.77
C MET A 150 -1.62 -33.58 -8.51
N ILE A 151 -2.92 -33.37 -8.28
CA ILE A 151 -3.67 -34.05 -7.21
C ILE A 151 -4.77 -34.87 -7.88
N ALA A 152 -4.76 -36.19 -7.68
CA ALA A 152 -5.72 -37.12 -8.30
C ALA A 152 -5.85 -36.96 -9.82
N GLY A 153 -4.73 -36.73 -10.53
CA GLY A 153 -4.70 -36.53 -11.98
C GLY A 153 -5.12 -35.14 -12.47
N VAL A 154 -5.44 -34.21 -11.56
CA VAL A 154 -5.81 -32.83 -11.89
C VAL A 154 -4.69 -31.88 -11.50
N ARG A 155 -4.21 -31.06 -12.45
CA ARG A 155 -3.29 -29.95 -12.16
C ARG A 155 -4.01 -28.88 -11.32
N ARG A 156 -3.69 -28.81 -10.03
CA ARG A 156 -4.13 -27.75 -9.12
C ARG A 156 -2.98 -26.79 -8.86
N ARG A 157 -3.25 -25.49 -9.03
CA ARG A 157 -2.34 -24.42 -8.58
C ARG A 157 -2.67 -24.14 -7.13
N SER A 158 -1.74 -24.39 -6.21
CA SER A 158 -1.92 -24.07 -4.80
C SER A 158 -0.95 -22.96 -4.41
N ALA A 159 -1.49 -21.86 -3.87
CA ALA A 159 -0.73 -20.70 -3.43
C ALA A 159 0.05 -20.95 -2.11
N TRP A 160 -0.20 -22.07 -1.44
CA TRP A 160 0.28 -22.37 -0.09
C TRP A 160 1.58 -23.19 -0.06
N TRP A 161 2.00 -23.73 -1.21
CA TRP A 161 3.24 -24.49 -1.35
C TRP A 161 4.43 -23.57 -1.64
N GLY A 162 5.59 -23.94 -1.12
CA GLY A 162 6.78 -23.09 -1.13
C GLY A 162 6.77 -22.02 -0.06
N TRP A 163 5.86 -22.12 0.92
CA TRP A 163 5.79 -21.22 2.06
C TRP A 163 5.97 -22.03 3.35
N ARG A 164 6.53 -21.39 4.37
CA ARG A 164 6.60 -21.90 5.75
C ARG A 164 6.29 -20.79 6.74
N LEU A 165 5.85 -21.16 7.94
CA LEU A 165 5.72 -20.23 9.04
C LEU A 165 7.11 -19.80 9.51
N ARG A 166 7.28 -18.51 9.79
CA ARG A 166 8.52 -17.99 10.36
C ARG A 166 8.59 -18.36 11.85
N GLU A 167 9.75 -18.85 12.29
CA GLU A 167 9.94 -19.38 13.65
C GLU A 167 10.18 -18.30 14.72
N GLU A 168 10.64 -17.10 14.34
CA GLU A 168 10.88 -15.97 15.25
C GLU A 168 10.42 -14.61 14.66
N PRO A 169 9.88 -13.69 15.48
CA PRO A 169 9.51 -12.35 15.04
C PRO A 169 10.76 -11.53 14.68
N LEU A 170 10.66 -10.70 13.63
CA LEU A 170 11.66 -9.67 13.33
C LEU A 170 11.81 -8.77 14.57
N GLU A 171 13.00 -8.76 15.17
CA GLU A 171 13.46 -7.55 15.83
C GLU A 171 13.51 -6.48 14.72
N GLU A 172 12.78 -5.38 14.90
CA GLU A 172 12.94 -4.23 14.01
C GLU A 172 14.39 -3.80 14.10
N GLU A 173 15.17 -4.02 13.04
CA GLU A 173 16.46 -3.36 12.87
C GLU A 173 16.15 -1.85 12.80
N ASP A 174 16.27 -1.19 13.95
CA ASP A 174 16.42 0.25 14.04
C ASP A 174 17.73 0.59 13.30
N ASP A 175 17.64 0.78 11.98
CA ASP A 175 18.64 1.46 11.18
C ASP A 175 18.66 2.94 11.63
N ALA A 176 19.21 3.18 12.82
CA ALA A 176 19.76 4.45 13.20
C ALA A 176 21.08 4.61 12.44
N GLU A 177 21.01 5.18 11.23
CA GLU A 177 22.17 5.86 10.65
C GLU A 177 22.52 7.02 11.60
N GLU A 178 23.47 6.77 12.50
CA GLU A 178 24.26 7.82 13.15
C GLU A 178 25.14 8.46 12.07
N ASP A 179 24.71 9.62 11.58
CA ASP A 179 25.54 10.55 10.81
C ASP A 179 26.73 11.02 11.70
N GLU A 180 27.96 10.71 11.29
CA GLU A 180 29.19 11.46 11.65
C GLU A 180 29.60 12.41 10.51
#